data_AF-A0A814UYH9-F1
#
_entry.id   AF-A0A814UYH9-F1
#
_cell.length_a   1.000
_cell.length_b   1.000
_cell.length_c   1.000
_cell.angle_alpha   90.00
_cell.angle_beta   90.00
_cell.angle_gamma   90.00
#
_symmetry.space_group_name_H-M   'P 1'
#
loop_
_entity.id
_entity.type
_entity.pdbx_description
1 polymer ?
#
loop_
_entity_poly.entity_id
_entity_poly.type
_entity_poly.pdbx_seq_one_letter_code
_entity_poly.pdbx_strand_id
1 'polypeptide(L)'
;HGAYFADNPSVSHRYTEANSIDQTRIMYYNKVVLGNESILNELNSELMSAPKGFHSIHGQFAGKPNDDEYIVYRYGQGLPYLRITYKA
;
A
#
# COMPACT_ATOMS: atom_id res chain seq x y z
N HIS A 1 9.29 -9.30 -2.34
CA HIS A 1 9.00 -8.73 -1.00
C HIS A 1 9.10 -7.21 -1.07
N GLY A 2 8.04 -6.49 -0.70
CA GLY A 2 7.98 -5.03 -0.70
C GLY A 2 7.00 -4.52 0.36
N ALA A 3 6.99 -3.21 0.59
CA ALA A 3 5.99 -2.56 1.43
C ALA A 3 4.82 -2.08 0.57
N TYR A 4 3.61 -2.46 0.96
CA TYR A 4 2.37 -2.17 0.24
C TYR A 4 1.64 -1.01 0.91
N PHE A 5 1.15 -0.08 0.09
CA PHE A 5 0.40 1.10 0.50
C PHE A 5 -0.84 1.22 -0.38
N ALA A 6 -1.88 1.86 0.14
CA ALA A 6 -3.07 2.23 -0.62
C ALA A 6 -3.41 3.69 -0.30
N ASP A 7 -4.00 4.39 -1.26
CA ASP A 7 -4.52 5.74 -1.09
C ASP A 7 -5.95 5.74 -0.55
N ASN A 8 -6.72 4.68 -0.82
CA ASN A 8 -8.03 4.42 -0.22
C ASN A 8 -7.89 3.66 1.12
N PRO A 9 -8.27 4.28 2.27
CA PRO A 9 -8.21 3.65 3.58
C PRO A 9 -8.95 2.31 3.68
N SER A 10 -10.05 2.16 2.92
CA SER A 10 -10.88 0.95 2.93
C SER A 10 -10.15 -0.27 2.38
N VAL A 11 -9.15 -0.07 1.52
CA VAL A 11 -8.28 -1.15 1.01
C VAL A 11 -7.38 -1.64 2.13
N SER A 12 -6.68 -0.72 2.80
CA SER A 12 -5.82 -1.04 3.95
C SER A 12 -6.59 -1.69 5.11
N HIS A 13 -7.85 -1.30 5.33
CA HIS A 13 -8.70 -1.92 6.36
C HIS A 13 -8.86 -3.43 6.17
N ARG A 14 -8.87 -3.94 4.94
CA ARG A 14 -9.04 -5.38 4.66
C ARG A 14 -7.89 -6.24 5.18
N TYR A 15 -6.74 -5.61 5.46
CA TYR A 15 -5.53 -6.27 5.94
C TYR A 15 -5.35 -6.19 7.46
N THR A 16 -6.31 -5.61 8.18
CA THR A 16 -6.25 -5.47 9.63
C THR A 16 -7.61 -5.79 10.23
N GLU A 17 -7.64 -6.35 11.43
CA GLU A 17 -8.87 -6.48 12.21
C GLU A 17 -8.93 -5.39 13.29
N ALA A 18 -10.14 -5.01 13.67
CA ALA A 18 -10.32 -4.18 14.86
C ALA A 18 -9.94 -4.97 16.11
N ASN A 19 -9.45 -4.28 17.14
CA ASN A 19 -9.27 -4.91 18.43
C ASN A 19 -10.60 -5.49 18.93
N SER A 20 -10.62 -6.75 19.34
CA SER A 20 -11.85 -7.46 19.69
C SER A 20 -12.56 -6.93 20.94
N ILE A 21 -11.82 -6.27 21.85
CA ILE A 21 -12.35 -5.79 23.13
C ILE A 21 -12.94 -4.39 22.96
N ASP A 22 -12.16 -3.47 22.38
CA ASP A 22 -12.52 -2.06 22.36
C ASP A 22 -12.83 -1.53 20.96
N GLN A 23 -12.76 -2.36 19.91
CA GLN A 23 -13.00 -1.98 18.51
C GLN A 23 -12.03 -0.93 17.98
N THR A 24 -10.87 -0.74 18.61
CA THR A 24 -9.86 0.20 18.13
C THR A 24 -9.09 -0.35 16.93
N ARG A 25 -8.82 0.50 15.94
CA ARG A 25 -7.90 0.26 14.81
C ARG A 25 -6.76 1.28 14.81
N ILE A 26 -5.63 0.88 14.24
CA ILE A 26 -4.47 1.74 14.03
C ILE A 26 -4.16 1.76 12.53
N MET A 27 -4.07 2.95 11.95
CA MET A 27 -3.64 3.18 10.58
C MET A 27 -2.39 4.06 10.57
N TYR A 28 -1.39 3.67 9.78
CA TYR A 28 -0.24 4.52 9.50
C TYR A 28 -0.43 5.21 8.16
N TYR A 29 -0.50 6.54 8.20
CA TYR A 29 -0.44 7.36 7.01
C TYR A 29 1.03 7.73 6.77
N ASN A 30 1.53 7.38 5.58
CA ASN A 30 2.94 7.52 5.23
C ASN A 30 3.06 8.43 4.01
N LYS A 31 4.11 9.25 3.96
CA LYS A 31 4.57 9.83 2.70
C LYS A 31 5.42 8.78 2.01
N VAL A 32 5.07 8.41 0.78
CA VAL A 32 5.77 7.36 0.04
C VAL A 32 6.50 7.98 -1.16
N VAL A 33 7.81 7.75 -1.25
CA VAL A 33 8.64 8.20 -2.37
C VAL A 33 8.56 7.15 -3.49
N LEU A 34 7.57 7.32 -4.38
CA LEU A 34 7.30 6.38 -5.47
C LEU A 34 8.33 6.47 -6.61
N GLY A 35 8.75 7.67 -6.98
CA GLY A 35 9.64 7.88 -8.12
C GLY A 35 8.97 7.50 -9.44
N ASN A 36 9.72 6.93 -10.39
CA ASN A 36 9.13 6.37 -11.61
C ASN A 36 8.37 5.07 -11.31
N GLU A 37 7.06 5.09 -11.53
CA GLU A 37 6.15 3.97 -11.28
C GLU A 37 6.03 3.06 -12.51
N SER A 38 6.12 1.75 -12.30
CA SER A 38 5.71 0.76 -13.31
C SER A 38 4.26 0.39 -13.04
N ILE A 39 3.38 0.64 -14.02
CA ILE A 39 1.96 0.28 -13.93
C ILE A 39 1.81 -1.22 -14.18
N LEU A 40 1.11 -1.92 -13.28
CA LEU A 40 0.70 -3.32 -13.42
C LEU A 40 -0.81 -3.40 -13.46
N ASN A 41 -1.34 -3.89 -14.59
CA ASN A 41 -2.78 -4.03 -14.79
C ASN A 41 -3.31 -5.46 -14.48
N GLU A 42 -2.38 -6.37 -14.16
CA GLU A 42 -2.65 -7.78 -13.92
C GLU A 42 -1.86 -8.27 -12.70
N LEU A 43 -2.36 -9.32 -12.05
CA LEU A 43 -1.69 -9.92 -10.90
C LEU A 43 -0.38 -10.59 -11.32
N ASN A 44 0.69 -10.28 -10.60
CA ASN A 44 1.99 -10.94 -10.77
C ASN A 44 2.61 -11.22 -9.39
N SER A 45 2.41 -12.44 -8.88
CA SER A 45 2.92 -12.89 -7.58
C SER A 45 4.43 -13.08 -7.54
N GLU A 46 5.06 -13.26 -8.70
CA GLU A 46 6.49 -13.55 -8.83
C GLU A 46 7.36 -12.29 -8.82
N LEU A 47 6.74 -11.11 -8.80
CA LEU A 47 7.45 -9.84 -8.87
C LEU A 47 8.14 -9.52 -7.54
N MET A 48 9.46 -9.72 -7.52
CA MET A 48 10.27 -9.51 -6.31
C MET A 48 10.88 -8.11 -6.20
N SER A 49 10.88 -7.33 -7.28
CA SER A 49 11.39 -5.96 -7.35
C SER A 49 10.69 -5.14 -8.44
N ALA A 50 10.76 -3.81 -8.36
CA ALA A 50 10.37 -2.95 -9.48
C ALA A 50 11.21 -3.29 -10.75
N PRO A 51 10.62 -3.28 -11.96
CA PRO A 51 11.34 -3.48 -13.20
C PRO A 51 12.45 -2.46 -13.43
N LYS A 52 13.40 -2.78 -14.32
CA LYS A 52 14.52 -1.90 -14.65
C LYS A 52 14.01 -0.54 -15.15
N GLY A 53 14.52 0.55 -14.57
CA GLY A 53 14.11 1.92 -14.91
C GLY A 53 12.99 2.48 -14.03
N PHE A 54 12.41 1.65 -13.16
CA PHE A 54 11.35 2.01 -12.24
C PHE A 54 11.79 1.84 -10.78
N HIS A 55 11.05 2.49 -9.88
CA HIS A 55 11.37 2.58 -8.45
C HIS A 55 10.25 2.02 -7.56
N SER A 56 9.04 1.90 -8.12
CA SER A 56 7.86 1.38 -7.45
C SER A 56 6.95 0.68 -8.47
N ILE A 57 5.96 -0.03 -7.94
CA ILE A 57 4.82 -0.55 -8.70
C ILE A 57 3.57 0.24 -8.33
N HIS A 58 2.76 0.51 -9.34
CA HIS A 58 1.37 0.95 -9.19
C HIS A 58 0.46 -0.12 -9.77
N GLY A 59 -0.21 -0.88 -8.91
CA GLY A 59 -1.20 -1.87 -9.30
C GLY A 59 -2.54 -1.20 -9.60
N GLN A 60 -3.00 -1.26 -10.85
CA GLN A 60 -4.25 -0.68 -11.31
C GLN A 60 -5.11 -1.75 -11.97
N PHE A 61 -6.09 -2.28 -11.25
CA PHE A 61 -6.91 -3.37 -11.78
C PHE A 61 -8.20 -2.81 -12.41
N ALA A 62 -8.43 -3.09 -13.70
CA ALA A 62 -9.58 -2.56 -14.45
C ALA A 62 -10.96 -2.87 -13.83
N GLY A 63 -11.07 -3.94 -13.02
CA GLY A 63 -12.30 -4.30 -12.29
C GLY A 63 -12.40 -3.73 -10.87
N LYS A 64 -11.38 -3.02 -10.38
CA LYS A 64 -11.31 -2.49 -9.01
C LYS A 64 -10.66 -1.09 -8.99
N PRO A 65 -11.31 -0.08 -9.59
CA PRO A 65 -10.72 1.26 -9.78
C PRO A 65 -10.44 2.06 -8.50
N ASN A 66 -10.88 1.57 -7.33
CA ASN A 66 -10.64 2.20 -6.03
C ASN A 66 -9.73 1.35 -5.12
N ASP A 67 -9.13 0.30 -5.69
CA ASP A 67 -8.25 -0.64 -4.98
C ASP A 67 -6.81 -0.54 -5.50
N ASP A 68 -6.39 0.66 -5.88
CA ASP A 68 -5.02 0.90 -6.31
C ASP A 68 -4.05 0.57 -5.15
N GLU A 69 -3.01 -0.17 -5.49
CA GLU A 69 -1.95 -0.56 -4.55
C GLU A 69 -0.60 -0.05 -5.04
N TYR A 70 0.19 0.48 -4.12
CA TYR A 70 1.51 1.01 -4.38
C TYR A 70 2.56 0.19 -3.63
N ILE A 71 3.58 -0.28 -4.35
CA ILE A 71 4.60 -1.16 -3.77
C ILE A 71 5.97 -0.52 -3.94
N VAL A 72 6.71 -0.41 -2.84
CA VAL A 72 8.11 0.01 -2.82
C VAL A 72 8.99 -1.09 -2.24
N TYR A 73 10.24 -1.16 -2.72
CA TYR A 73 11.15 -2.27 -2.41
C TYR A 73 12.37 -1.86 -1.60
N ARG A 74 12.65 -0.55 -1.47
CA ARG A 74 13.82 -0.05 -0.72
C ARG A 74 13.41 0.55 0.62
N TYR A 75 14.26 0.31 1.62
CA TYR A 75 14.18 0.99 2.91
C TYR A 75 14.27 2.52 2.72
N GLY A 76 13.47 3.26 3.49
CA GLY A 76 13.43 4.72 3.44
C GLY A 76 12.48 5.32 2.40
N GLN A 77 11.86 4.53 1.52
CA GLN A 77 10.83 5.04 0.61
C GLN A 77 9.49 5.28 1.31
N GLY A 78 9.15 4.49 2.34
CA GLY A 78 7.99 4.73 3.20
C GLY A 78 8.39 5.56 4.41
N LEU A 79 7.91 6.80 4.50
CA LEU A 79 8.18 7.72 5.60
C LEU A 79 6.91 7.88 6.46
N PRO A 80 6.88 7.30 7.67
CA PRO A 80 5.76 7.47 8.58
C PRO A 80 5.50 8.96 8.85
N TYR A 81 4.25 9.38 8.64
CA TYR A 81 3.86 10.78 8.82
C TYR A 81 2.87 10.93 9.98
N LEU A 82 1.84 10.07 10.03
CA LEU A 82 0.84 10.07 11.10
C LEU A 82 0.49 8.65 11.53
N ARG A 83 0.25 8.50 12.82
CA ARG A 83 -0.42 7.32 13.40
C ARG A 83 -1.83 7.73 13.78
N ILE A 84 -2.81 7.13 13.13
CA ILE A 84 -4.23 7.40 13.36
C ILE A 84 -4.79 6.24 14.19
N THR A 85 -5.43 6.56 15.30
CA THR A 85 -6.14 5.59 16.15
C THR A 85 -7.61 5.97 16.19
N TYR A 86 -8.49 5.04 15.84
CA TYR A 86 -9.93 5.29 15.68
C TYR A 86 -10.73 4.05 16.07
N LYS A 87 -12.03 4.24 16.34
CA LYS A 87 -12.97 3.14 16.56
C LYS A 87 -13.53 2.69 15.20
N ALA A 88 -13.57 1.38 14.98
CA ALA A 88 -14.14 0.74 13.79
C ALA A 88 -15.67 0.74 13.82
#